data_AF-A0A263HCL2-F1
#
_entry.id   AF-A0A263HCL2-F1
#
_cell.length_a   1.000
_cell.length_b   1.000
_cell.length_c   1.000
_cell.angle_alpha   90.00
_cell.angle_beta   90.00
_cell.angle_gamma   90.00
#
_symmetry.space_group_name_H-M   'P 1'
#
loop_
_entity.id
_entity.type
_entity.pdbx_description
1 polymer ?
#
loop_
_entity_poly.entity_id
_entity_poly.type
_entity_poly.pdbx_seq_one_letter_code
_entity_poly.pdbx_strand_id
1 'polypeptide(L)'
;MNYFIDWLEIEQDFGVDIPNSILCSIFDFGMIGIHLDTGEIQTSVRTGTYHHKGSYCDQVSIKISGSVIRMSGNPSRWNRLENLFGFDSIDSKLFHYFFTHRDKKSLAELIDTAKLTPLVHVSGMLGNYRGNTSWVVPLAWHPSNQNAVIVCDLARDISDLLTKSAVELREILYTPKVTLEAQGVLPVPLKLVHINKCPILAPAKTLLPENAQRLGIDRDFCLQNLAKLRQINIRDKVIEIFNDDRSFEPGENVETELYSGFFGYNDKNNMAILRDLPPERLSDHQLTFQDKRIAPLLFHYRARHFYKTLTRTEQLQWQRYRRRKLEKSAVQFEQDLQKLAQEQQDNPEKLALLQQVYEYGVKLLG
;
A
#
# COMPACT_ATOMS: atom_id res chain seq x y z
N MET A 1 -17.25 14.08 -23.62
CA MET A 1 -16.08 13.36 -24.18
C MET A 1 -14.95 14.36 -24.32
N ASN A 2 -13.85 14.20 -23.58
CA ASN A 2 -12.65 14.99 -23.83
C ASN A 2 -11.94 14.37 -25.03
N TYR A 3 -12.00 15.03 -26.18
CA TYR A 3 -11.27 14.61 -27.37
C TYR A 3 -9.78 14.89 -27.16
N PHE A 4 -8.93 13.89 -27.39
CA PHE A 4 -7.48 14.06 -27.44
C PHE A 4 -7.10 14.38 -28.89
N ILE A 5 -6.71 15.63 -29.13
CA ILE A 5 -6.21 16.13 -30.42
C ILE A 5 -4.69 16.16 -30.35
N ASP A 6 -4.03 15.26 -31.09
CA ASP A 6 -2.57 15.13 -31.09
C ASP A 6 -1.86 16.27 -31.85
N TRP A 7 -2.53 16.81 -32.86
CA TRP A 7 -2.06 17.96 -33.61
C TRP A 7 -3.25 18.74 -34.17
N LEU A 8 -3.17 20.07 -34.11
CA LEU A 8 -4.17 20.98 -34.65
C LEU A 8 -3.46 22.08 -35.44
N GLU A 9 -3.95 22.37 -36.64
CA GLU A 9 -3.56 23.53 -37.45
C GLU A 9 -4.82 24.34 -37.74
N ILE A 10 -4.80 25.63 -37.36
CA ILE A 10 -5.91 26.57 -37.55
C ILE A 10 -5.38 27.77 -38.32
N GLU A 11 -6.15 28.21 -39.30
CA GLU A 11 -5.88 29.41 -40.08
C GLU A 11 -7.09 30.35 -40.03
N GLN A 12 -6.84 31.64 -39.85
CA GLN A 12 -7.84 32.70 -39.92
C GLN A 12 -7.34 33.82 -40.82
N ASP A 13 -8.10 34.13 -41.87
CA ASP A 13 -7.92 35.32 -42.69
C ASP A 13 -8.82 36.45 -42.18
N PHE A 14 -8.24 37.61 -41.91
CA PHE A 14 -8.96 38.79 -41.43
C PHE A 14 -9.40 39.72 -42.57
N GLY A 15 -8.97 39.46 -43.82
CA GLY A 15 -9.28 40.29 -44.98
C GLY A 15 -8.62 41.68 -44.97
N VAL A 16 -7.86 42.00 -43.93
CA VAL A 16 -7.06 43.21 -43.76
C VAL A 16 -5.70 42.84 -43.18
N ASP A 17 -4.64 43.50 -43.63
CA ASP A 17 -3.29 43.24 -43.14
C ASP A 17 -3.20 43.48 -41.63
N ILE A 18 -2.57 42.55 -40.92
CA ILE A 18 -2.38 42.66 -39.48
C ILE A 18 -1.51 43.89 -39.18
N PRO A 19 -1.95 44.82 -38.32
CA PRO A 19 -1.23 46.06 -38.04
C PRO A 19 0.22 45.83 -37.59
N ASN A 20 1.13 46.66 -38.10
CA ASN A 20 2.54 46.62 -37.72
C ASN A 20 2.76 46.72 -36.20
N SER A 21 1.90 47.44 -35.47
CA SER A 21 1.96 47.52 -34.01
C SER A 21 1.79 46.16 -33.33
N ILE A 22 0.93 45.28 -33.87
CA ILE A 22 0.74 43.92 -33.38
C ILE A 22 1.93 43.05 -33.78
N LEU A 23 2.39 43.15 -35.03
CA LEU A 23 3.54 42.39 -35.51
C LEU A 23 4.79 42.69 -34.66
N CYS A 24 5.09 43.96 -34.40
CA CYS A 24 6.22 44.38 -33.57
C CYS A 24 6.08 44.01 -32.08
N SER A 25 4.86 43.70 -31.60
CA SER A 25 4.67 43.24 -30.22
C SER A 25 5.01 41.76 -30.01
N ILE A 26 5.10 40.98 -31.10
CA ILE A 26 5.27 39.52 -31.05
C ILE A 26 6.56 39.07 -31.77
N PHE A 27 7.00 39.77 -32.81
CA PHE A 27 8.10 39.38 -33.68
C PHE A 27 9.18 40.46 -33.77
N ASP A 28 10.44 40.04 -33.66
CA ASP A 28 11.59 40.95 -33.73
C ASP A 28 12.00 41.31 -35.17
N PHE A 29 11.55 40.54 -36.17
CA PHE A 29 11.81 40.80 -37.59
C PHE A 29 10.70 40.24 -38.50
N GLY A 30 10.58 40.83 -39.70
CA GLY A 30 9.64 40.41 -40.74
C GLY A 30 10.30 40.40 -42.12
N MET A 31 9.66 39.74 -43.08
CA MET A 31 10.12 39.60 -44.46
C MET A 31 9.08 40.18 -45.41
N ILE A 32 9.56 40.88 -46.44
CA ILE A 32 8.75 41.34 -47.56
C ILE A 32 9.35 40.72 -48.82
N GLY A 33 8.51 40.07 -49.64
CA GLY A 33 8.95 39.48 -50.91
C GLY A 33 9.14 40.56 -51.97
N ILE A 34 10.20 40.44 -52.77
CA ILE A 34 10.41 41.26 -53.97
C ILE A 34 10.32 40.34 -55.18
N HIS A 35 9.51 40.71 -56.16
CA HIS A 35 9.41 39.96 -57.41
C HIS A 35 10.68 40.19 -58.23
N LEU A 36 11.45 39.13 -58.48
CA LEU A 36 12.82 39.23 -59.00
C LEU A 36 12.89 39.79 -60.44
N ASP A 37 11.85 39.56 -61.24
CA ASP A 37 11.82 40.00 -62.64
C ASP A 37 11.26 41.42 -62.82
N THR A 38 10.42 41.88 -61.89
CA THR A 38 9.68 43.16 -62.02
C THR A 38 10.11 44.20 -61.01
N GLY A 39 10.83 43.81 -59.96
CA GLY A 39 11.21 44.69 -58.85
C GLY A 39 10.05 45.09 -57.94
N GLU A 40 8.83 44.57 -58.18
CA GLU A 40 7.66 44.89 -57.36
C GLU A 40 7.80 44.32 -55.95
N ILE A 41 7.56 45.17 -54.95
CA ILE A 41 7.64 44.84 -53.54
C ILE A 41 6.25 44.42 -53.06
N GLN A 42 6.14 43.25 -52.43
CA GLN A 42 4.88 42.83 -51.79
C GLN A 42 4.49 43.81 -50.70
N THR A 43 3.20 44.14 -50.61
CA THR A 43 2.68 45.11 -49.62
C THR A 43 2.58 44.51 -48.22
N SER A 44 2.34 43.20 -48.14
CA SER A 44 2.09 42.47 -46.90
C SER A 44 3.37 41.94 -46.26
N VAL A 45 3.50 42.10 -44.94
CA VAL A 45 4.62 41.56 -44.16
C VAL A 45 4.37 40.09 -43.80
N ARG A 46 5.38 39.24 -43.97
CA ARG A 46 5.40 37.87 -43.47
C ARG A 46 6.32 37.77 -42.26
N THR A 47 5.88 37.11 -41.20
CA THR A 47 6.70 36.92 -39.99
C THR A 47 7.38 35.56 -39.97
N GLY A 48 8.42 35.45 -39.15
CA GLY A 48 8.98 34.15 -38.75
C GLY A 48 7.98 33.34 -37.91
N THR A 49 8.40 32.16 -37.44
CA THR A 49 7.57 31.35 -36.54
C THR A 49 7.81 31.78 -35.09
N TYR A 50 6.79 32.35 -34.46
CA TYR A 50 6.79 32.60 -33.02
C TYR A 50 6.43 31.30 -32.30
N HIS A 51 7.27 30.86 -31.38
CA HIS A 51 7.01 29.68 -30.55
C HIS A 51 6.53 30.17 -29.18
N HIS A 52 5.22 30.09 -28.96
CA HIS A 52 4.66 30.35 -27.65
C HIS A 52 4.90 29.09 -26.79
N LYS A 53 5.59 29.24 -25.66
CA LYS A 53 5.90 28.14 -24.73
C LYS A 53 4.85 28.05 -23.62
N GLY A 54 4.33 26.85 -23.38
CA GLY A 54 3.47 26.53 -22.24
C GLY A 54 4.28 26.20 -20.98
N SER A 55 3.59 25.76 -19.92
CA SER A 55 4.22 25.50 -18.61
C SER A 55 5.19 24.31 -18.55
N TYR A 56 5.13 23.34 -19.48
CA TYR A 56 5.88 22.07 -19.39
C TYR A 56 6.32 21.53 -20.76
N CYS A 57 7.36 22.14 -21.36
CA CYS A 57 7.98 21.74 -22.66
C CYS A 57 7.12 21.91 -23.92
N ASP A 58 5.81 22.10 -23.79
CA ASP A 58 4.92 22.27 -24.93
C ASP A 58 5.08 23.64 -25.60
N GLN A 59 5.04 23.65 -26.92
CA GLN A 59 5.08 24.86 -27.73
C GLN A 59 3.99 24.82 -28.80
N VAL A 60 3.36 25.98 -29.04
CA VAL A 60 2.52 26.21 -30.22
C VAL A 60 3.22 27.22 -31.10
N SER A 61 3.19 26.97 -32.40
CA SER A 61 3.81 27.80 -33.42
C SER A 61 2.75 28.76 -33.97
N ILE A 62 3.06 30.06 -33.97
CA ILE A 62 2.23 31.11 -34.54
C ILE A 62 3.00 31.77 -35.68
N LYS A 63 2.36 31.89 -36.84
CA LYS A 63 2.90 32.54 -38.02
C LYS A 63 1.88 33.52 -38.59
N ILE A 64 2.35 34.71 -38.99
CA ILE A 64 1.50 35.72 -39.62
C ILE A 64 2.01 35.98 -41.03
N SER A 65 1.08 36.10 -41.99
CA SER A 65 1.37 36.39 -43.39
C SER A 65 0.30 37.32 -43.95
N GLY A 66 0.59 38.62 -43.95
CA GLY A 66 -0.39 39.65 -44.33
C GLY A 66 -1.59 39.66 -43.40
N SER A 67 -2.76 39.34 -43.95
CA SER A 67 -4.04 39.23 -43.24
C SER A 67 -4.28 37.88 -42.57
N VAL A 68 -3.38 36.90 -42.77
CA VAL A 68 -3.60 35.52 -42.33
C VAL A 68 -2.78 35.22 -41.08
N ILE A 69 -3.44 34.69 -40.04
CA ILE A 69 -2.81 34.13 -38.85
C ILE A 69 -2.96 32.62 -38.88
N ARG A 70 -1.84 31.91 -38.73
CA ARG A 70 -1.79 30.45 -38.62
C ARG A 70 -1.22 30.04 -37.28
N MET A 71 -1.92 29.15 -36.59
CA MET A 71 -1.48 28.53 -35.34
C MET A 71 -1.40 27.01 -35.52
N SER A 72 -0.31 26.39 -35.11
CA SER A 72 -0.15 24.93 -35.12
C SER A 72 0.48 24.39 -33.84
N GLY A 73 0.09 23.18 -33.43
CA GLY A 73 0.67 22.48 -32.27
C GLY A 73 -0.26 21.45 -31.66
N ASN A 74 0.10 20.93 -30.47
CA ASN A 74 -0.72 19.97 -29.73
C ASN A 74 -1.52 20.68 -28.61
N PRO A 75 -2.79 21.05 -28.84
CA PRO A 75 -3.59 21.74 -27.83
C PRO A 75 -3.92 20.84 -26.63
N SER A 76 -3.84 19.51 -26.78
CA SER A 76 -4.15 18.55 -25.71
C SER A 76 -3.02 18.35 -24.71
N ARG A 77 -1.81 18.83 -25.03
CA ARG A 77 -0.66 18.82 -24.11
C ARG A 77 -0.44 20.17 -23.43
N TRP A 78 -0.87 21.26 -24.06
CA TRP A 78 -0.73 22.63 -23.54
C TRP A 78 -1.11 22.76 -22.05
N ASN A 79 -0.17 23.24 -21.23
CA ASN A 79 -0.29 23.37 -19.76
C ASN A 79 -0.63 22.08 -19.00
N ARG A 80 -0.34 20.90 -19.54
CA ARG A 80 -0.39 19.63 -18.81
C ARG A 80 0.98 19.23 -18.30
N LEU A 81 1.00 18.57 -17.15
CA LEU A 81 2.17 17.82 -16.70
C LEU A 81 2.39 16.65 -17.68
N GLU A 82 3.55 16.61 -18.32
CA GLU A 82 3.90 15.54 -19.26
C GLU A 82 3.63 14.15 -18.64
N ASN A 83 3.01 13.25 -19.42
CA ASN A 83 2.71 11.86 -19.05
C ASN A 83 1.51 11.62 -18.11
N LEU A 84 0.65 12.61 -17.87
CA LEU A 84 -0.64 12.45 -17.15
C LEU A 84 -1.82 12.29 -18.13
N PHE A 85 -1.75 11.30 -19.03
CA PHE A 85 -2.84 11.04 -19.98
C PHE A 85 -4.14 10.67 -19.23
N GLY A 86 -5.16 11.52 -19.32
CA GLY A 86 -6.47 11.30 -18.70
C GLY A 86 -6.56 11.64 -17.21
N PHE A 87 -5.55 12.30 -16.63
CA PHE A 87 -5.54 12.71 -15.22
C PHE A 87 -5.22 14.19 -15.08
N ASP A 88 -5.89 14.85 -14.14
CA ASP A 88 -5.71 16.30 -13.89
C ASP A 88 -4.63 16.59 -12.84
N SER A 89 -4.13 15.57 -12.13
CA SER A 89 -3.06 15.70 -11.13
C SER A 89 -2.25 14.41 -10.94
N ILE A 90 -1.03 14.55 -10.40
CA ILE A 90 -0.17 13.41 -10.02
C ILE A 90 -0.88 12.51 -8.99
N ASP A 91 -1.54 13.12 -8.01
CA ASP A 91 -2.27 12.40 -6.96
C ASP A 91 -3.40 11.56 -7.54
N SER A 92 -4.14 12.08 -8.52
CA SER A 92 -5.21 11.34 -9.20
C SER A 92 -4.66 10.10 -9.93
N LYS A 93 -3.49 10.22 -10.56
CA LYS A 93 -2.83 9.10 -11.24
C LYS A 93 -2.28 8.08 -10.25
N LEU A 94 -1.66 8.51 -9.15
CA LEU A 94 -1.17 7.61 -8.10
C LEU A 94 -2.33 6.88 -7.42
N PHE A 95 -3.41 7.58 -7.10
CA PHE A 95 -4.63 7.00 -6.54
C PHE A 95 -5.20 5.94 -7.47
N HIS A 96 -5.38 6.26 -8.75
CA HIS A 96 -5.89 5.32 -9.74
C HIS A 96 -4.99 4.08 -9.90
N TYR A 97 -3.66 4.29 -9.93
CA TYR A 97 -2.68 3.22 -10.01
C TYR A 97 -2.81 2.26 -8.81
N PHE A 98 -2.75 2.76 -7.57
CA PHE A 98 -2.82 1.91 -6.38
C PHE A 98 -4.21 1.30 -6.17
N PHE A 99 -5.28 2.01 -6.55
CA PHE A 99 -6.63 1.45 -6.52
C PHE A 99 -6.79 0.29 -7.49
N THR A 100 -6.17 0.38 -8.67
CA THR A 100 -6.13 -0.71 -9.65
C THR A 100 -5.29 -1.87 -9.13
N HIS A 101 -4.13 -1.59 -8.54
CA HIS A 101 -3.24 -2.60 -7.93
C HIS A 101 -3.62 -3.01 -6.50
N ARG A 102 -4.90 -2.91 -6.12
CA ARG A 102 -5.37 -3.41 -4.81
C ARG A 102 -5.61 -4.92 -4.80
N ASP A 103 -5.88 -5.50 -5.97
CA ASP A 103 -6.18 -6.91 -6.10
C ASP A 103 -4.91 -7.76 -6.23
N LYS A 104 -4.99 -9.02 -5.77
CA LYS A 104 -3.83 -9.92 -5.75
C LYS A 104 -3.28 -10.27 -7.13
N LYS A 105 -4.11 -10.23 -8.19
CA LYS A 105 -3.72 -10.68 -9.52
C LYS A 105 -2.85 -9.60 -10.18
N SER A 106 -3.32 -8.37 -10.20
CA SER A 106 -2.58 -7.23 -10.75
C SER A 106 -1.26 -6.97 -10.00
N LEU A 107 -1.21 -7.22 -8.69
CA LEU A 107 0.05 -7.16 -7.92
C LEU A 107 1.01 -8.30 -8.27
N ALA A 108 0.52 -9.52 -8.48
CA ALA A 108 1.34 -10.66 -8.84
C ALA A 108 2.06 -10.45 -10.18
N GLU A 109 1.46 -9.72 -11.12
CA GLU A 109 2.07 -9.37 -12.40
C GLU A 109 3.31 -8.47 -12.26
N LEU A 110 3.44 -7.71 -11.17
CA LEU A 110 4.63 -6.90 -10.87
C LEU A 110 5.78 -7.74 -10.29
N ILE A 111 5.49 -8.93 -9.77
CA ILE A 111 6.42 -9.73 -8.98
C ILE A 111 7.15 -10.73 -9.88
N ASP A 112 8.41 -10.47 -10.18
CA ASP A 112 9.29 -11.39 -10.91
C ASP A 112 10.45 -11.87 -10.02
N THR A 113 10.26 -13.05 -9.42
CA THR A 113 11.26 -13.71 -8.58
C THR A 113 12.38 -14.39 -9.38
N ALA A 114 12.22 -14.58 -10.69
CA ALA A 114 13.24 -15.24 -11.52
C ALA A 114 14.29 -14.23 -11.99
N LYS A 115 13.86 -13.05 -12.44
CA LYS A 115 14.75 -11.95 -12.87
C LYS A 115 15.22 -11.07 -11.71
N LEU A 116 14.67 -11.29 -10.51
CA LEU A 116 14.92 -10.46 -9.33
C LEU A 116 14.64 -8.99 -9.68
N THR A 117 13.43 -8.71 -10.17
CA THR A 117 13.05 -7.36 -10.63
C THR A 117 12.78 -6.48 -9.42
N PRO A 118 13.54 -5.38 -9.21
CA PRO A 118 13.33 -4.51 -8.06
C PRO A 118 12.01 -3.73 -8.17
N LEU A 119 11.38 -3.51 -7.04
CA LEU A 119 10.13 -2.76 -6.88
C LEU A 119 10.30 -1.70 -5.79
N VAL A 120 9.56 -0.60 -5.91
CA VAL A 120 9.34 0.31 -4.79
C VAL A 120 8.28 -0.31 -3.91
N HIS A 121 8.54 -0.39 -2.61
CA HIS A 121 7.57 -0.82 -1.61
C HIS A 121 7.40 0.23 -0.52
N VAL A 122 6.14 0.54 -0.19
CA VAL A 122 5.80 1.41 0.94
C VAL A 122 5.11 0.60 2.03
N SER A 123 5.59 0.71 3.25
CA SER A 123 5.08 -0.05 4.40
C SER A 123 5.52 0.56 5.73
N GLY A 124 4.60 0.63 6.70
CA GLY A 124 4.89 1.04 8.08
C GLY A 124 6.12 0.35 8.68
N MET A 125 6.30 -0.96 8.42
CA MET A 125 7.45 -1.75 8.91
C MET A 125 8.82 -1.28 8.40
N LEU A 126 8.88 -0.50 7.32
CA LEU A 126 10.15 0.02 6.79
C LEU A 126 10.69 1.20 7.62
N GLY A 127 9.84 1.83 8.45
CA GLY A 127 10.20 2.92 9.35
C GLY A 127 9.96 4.32 8.77
N ASN A 128 9.53 5.24 9.63
CA ASN A 128 9.17 6.62 9.24
C ASN A 128 10.37 7.46 8.78
N TYR A 129 11.58 7.15 9.26
CA TYR A 129 12.81 7.89 8.94
C TYR A 129 13.15 7.93 7.43
N ARG A 130 12.59 7.00 6.64
CA ARG A 130 12.71 6.96 5.17
C ARG A 130 11.35 7.04 4.46
N GLY A 131 10.39 7.71 5.08
CA GLY A 131 9.02 7.84 4.57
C GLY A 131 8.36 6.49 4.30
N ASN A 132 8.63 5.49 5.13
CA ASN A 132 8.12 4.13 5.01
C ASN A 132 8.44 3.45 3.66
N THR A 133 9.44 3.92 2.91
CA THR A 133 9.69 3.52 1.52
C THR A 133 11.04 2.83 1.38
N SER A 134 11.14 1.83 0.50
CA SER A 134 12.42 1.25 0.08
C SER A 134 12.33 0.62 -1.31
N TRP A 135 13.48 0.38 -1.93
CA TRP A 135 13.58 -0.62 -2.98
C TRP A 135 13.67 -2.02 -2.38
N VAL A 136 12.79 -2.90 -2.83
CA VAL A 136 12.77 -4.30 -2.45
C VAL A 136 12.91 -5.17 -3.69
N VAL A 137 13.46 -6.37 -3.52
CA VAL A 137 13.53 -7.36 -4.58
C VAL A 137 12.84 -8.66 -4.14
N PRO A 138 11.90 -9.22 -4.94
CA PRO A 138 11.26 -10.48 -4.62
C PRO A 138 12.23 -11.64 -4.85
N LEU A 139 12.41 -12.49 -3.84
CA LEU A 139 13.35 -13.62 -3.88
C LEU A 139 12.63 -14.95 -4.13
N ALA A 140 11.52 -15.19 -3.42
CA ALA A 140 10.77 -16.43 -3.50
C ALA A 140 9.31 -16.23 -3.06
N TRP A 141 8.42 -17.10 -3.51
CA TRP A 141 7.10 -17.24 -2.89
C TRP A 141 7.25 -18.01 -1.58
N HIS A 142 6.42 -17.68 -0.58
CA HIS A 142 6.44 -18.35 0.71
C HIS A 142 6.03 -19.83 0.56
N PRO A 143 6.68 -20.78 1.26
CA PRO A 143 6.43 -22.22 1.08
C PRO A 143 4.98 -22.65 1.39
N SER A 144 4.41 -22.19 2.51
CA SER A 144 3.04 -22.52 2.92
C SER A 144 1.97 -21.47 2.58
N ASN A 145 2.30 -20.17 2.62
CA ASN A 145 1.35 -19.09 2.37
C ASN A 145 1.40 -18.60 0.92
N GLN A 146 0.47 -19.07 0.09
CA GLN A 146 0.36 -18.70 -1.33
C GLN A 146 0.15 -17.19 -1.59
N ASN A 147 -0.27 -16.41 -0.58
CA ASN A 147 -0.47 -14.98 -0.71
C ASN A 147 0.73 -14.16 -0.20
N ALA A 148 1.87 -14.78 0.11
CA ALA A 148 3.05 -14.10 0.62
C ALA A 148 4.26 -14.29 -0.32
N VAL A 149 4.92 -13.19 -0.65
CA VAL A 149 6.23 -13.19 -1.31
C VAL A 149 7.30 -12.74 -0.32
N ILE A 150 8.43 -13.45 -0.31
CA ILE A 150 9.62 -13.10 0.46
C ILE A 150 10.39 -12.07 -0.36
N VAL A 151 10.54 -10.86 0.19
CA VAL A 151 11.30 -9.77 -0.42
C VAL A 151 12.51 -9.41 0.43
N CYS A 152 13.59 -8.99 -0.22
CA CYS A 152 14.75 -8.41 0.45
C CYS A 152 14.73 -6.89 0.32
N ASP A 153 14.99 -6.20 1.42
CA ASP A 153 15.16 -4.74 1.47
C ASP A 153 16.57 -4.37 0.97
N LEU A 154 16.65 -3.84 -0.24
CA LEU A 154 17.94 -3.54 -0.89
C LEU A 154 18.68 -2.36 -0.24
N ALA A 155 17.98 -1.53 0.55
CA ALA A 155 18.56 -0.39 1.25
C ALA A 155 19.19 -0.78 2.60
N ARG A 156 19.29 -2.08 2.90
CA ARG A 156 19.89 -2.61 4.14
C ARG A 156 21.13 -3.43 3.84
N ASP A 157 21.97 -3.61 4.85
CA ASP A 157 23.11 -4.50 4.76
C ASP A 157 22.65 -5.95 4.61
N ILE A 158 23.09 -6.59 3.52
CA ILE A 158 22.78 -7.98 3.20
C ILE A 158 23.91 -8.95 3.55
N SER A 159 25.01 -8.48 4.14
CA SER A 159 26.20 -9.29 4.39
C SER A 159 25.87 -10.57 5.18
N ASP A 160 25.12 -10.45 6.27
CA ASP A 160 24.65 -11.59 7.06
C ASP A 160 23.74 -12.54 6.26
N LEU A 161 22.89 -11.98 5.40
CA LEU A 161 22.03 -12.78 4.51
C LEU A 161 22.87 -13.59 3.51
N LEU A 162 24.06 -13.13 3.13
CA LEU A 162 24.98 -13.87 2.26
C LEU A 162 25.79 -14.92 3.04
N THR A 163 26.24 -14.60 4.27
CA THR A 163 27.24 -15.41 4.99
C THR A 163 26.67 -16.39 6.02
N LYS A 164 25.64 -16.02 6.79
CA LYS A 164 25.09 -16.84 7.90
C LYS A 164 24.21 -17.99 7.41
N SER A 165 24.00 -19.04 8.21
CA SER A 165 23.08 -20.13 7.85
C SER A 165 21.60 -19.70 7.90
N ALA A 166 20.71 -20.48 7.25
CA ALA A 166 19.27 -20.23 7.33
C ALA A 166 18.72 -20.36 8.76
N VAL A 167 19.28 -21.26 9.57
CA VAL A 167 18.91 -21.48 10.96
C VAL A 167 19.21 -20.24 11.81
N GLU A 168 20.45 -19.72 11.73
CA GLU A 168 20.85 -18.51 12.46
C GLU A 168 20.01 -17.29 12.02
N LEU A 169 19.78 -17.14 10.72
CA LEU A 169 18.96 -16.04 10.19
C LEU A 169 17.51 -16.15 10.65
N ARG A 170 16.96 -17.36 10.79
CA ARG A 170 15.61 -17.57 11.34
C ARG A 170 15.53 -17.13 12.80
N GLU A 171 16.52 -17.47 13.61
CA GLU A 171 16.59 -17.01 15.01
C GLU A 171 16.64 -15.49 15.10
N ILE A 172 17.51 -14.84 14.31
CA ILE A 172 17.63 -13.37 14.26
C ILE A 172 16.31 -12.74 13.78
N LEU A 173 15.68 -13.28 12.73
CA LEU A 173 14.44 -12.75 12.15
C LEU A 173 13.29 -12.71 13.17
N TYR A 174 13.23 -13.68 14.08
CA TYR A 174 12.20 -13.78 15.10
C TYR A 174 12.61 -13.24 16.48
N THR A 175 13.81 -12.67 16.58
CA THR A 175 14.27 -11.99 17.80
C THR A 175 13.71 -10.57 17.84
N PRO A 176 13.14 -10.12 18.98
CA PRO A 176 12.65 -8.75 19.10
C PRO A 176 13.74 -7.71 18.79
N LYS A 177 13.36 -6.64 18.08
CA LYS A 177 14.28 -5.58 17.64
C LYS A 177 15.09 -4.99 18.80
N VAL A 178 14.47 -4.78 19.96
CA VAL A 178 15.13 -4.22 21.16
C VAL A 178 16.27 -5.13 21.64
N THR A 179 16.09 -6.44 21.57
CA THR A 179 17.13 -7.41 21.93
C THR A 179 18.27 -7.41 20.92
N LEU A 180 17.96 -7.34 19.61
CA LEU A 180 18.97 -7.25 18.55
C LEU A 180 19.83 -5.98 18.70
N GLU A 181 19.19 -4.84 18.97
CA GLU A 181 19.86 -3.56 19.20
C GLU A 181 20.81 -3.61 20.41
N ALA A 182 20.36 -4.21 21.53
CA ALA A 182 21.19 -4.38 22.71
C ALA A 182 22.43 -5.28 22.47
N GLN A 183 22.33 -6.22 21.53
CA GLN A 183 23.41 -7.13 21.14
C GLN A 183 24.30 -6.58 20.01
N GLY A 184 23.95 -5.44 19.41
CA GLY A 184 24.64 -4.91 18.24
C GLY A 184 24.47 -5.78 16.98
N VAL A 185 23.44 -6.62 16.93
CA VAL A 185 23.14 -7.51 15.80
C VAL A 185 22.17 -6.82 14.84
N LEU A 186 22.48 -6.85 13.54
CA LEU A 186 21.60 -6.27 12.54
C LEU A 186 20.39 -7.19 12.28
N PRO A 187 19.17 -6.62 12.09
CA PRO A 187 18.02 -7.41 11.70
C PRO A 187 18.20 -7.97 10.29
N VAL A 188 17.66 -9.17 10.05
CA VAL A 188 17.68 -9.79 8.72
C VAL A 188 16.91 -8.90 7.73
N PRO A 189 17.49 -8.52 6.57
CA PRO A 189 16.87 -7.60 5.62
C PRO A 189 15.80 -8.30 4.75
N LEU A 190 14.99 -9.17 5.36
CA LEU A 190 13.92 -9.91 4.71
C LEU A 190 12.56 -9.52 5.28
N LYS A 191 11.56 -9.50 4.42
CA LYS A 191 10.18 -9.20 4.79
C LYS A 191 9.22 -10.04 3.94
N LEU A 192 8.06 -10.39 4.52
CA LEU A 192 6.92 -10.89 3.75
C LEU A 192 6.06 -9.74 3.24
N VAL A 193 5.78 -9.74 1.93
CA VAL A 193 4.75 -8.91 1.32
C VAL A 193 3.53 -9.78 1.05
N HIS A 194 2.42 -9.47 1.72
CA HIS A 194 1.17 -10.20 1.59
C HIS A 194 0.30 -9.57 0.49
N ILE A 195 0.19 -10.20 -0.67
CA ILE A 195 -0.53 -9.64 -1.84
C ILE A 195 -2.04 -9.52 -1.62
N ASN A 196 -2.60 -10.23 -0.64
CA ASN A 196 -4.01 -10.14 -0.26
C ASN A 196 -4.32 -9.05 0.78
N LYS A 197 -3.32 -8.24 1.18
CA LYS A 197 -3.45 -7.15 2.15
C LYS A 197 -3.20 -5.77 1.52
N CYS A 198 -3.51 -5.63 0.22
CA CYS A 198 -3.33 -4.40 -0.55
C CYS A 198 -1.95 -3.72 -0.35
N PRO A 199 -0.82 -4.44 -0.50
CA PRO A 199 0.50 -3.85 -0.32
C PRO A 199 0.80 -2.83 -1.41
N ILE A 200 1.43 -1.71 -1.02
CA ILE A 200 1.87 -0.70 -1.96
C ILE A 200 3.14 -1.18 -2.66
N LEU A 201 3.01 -1.56 -3.94
CA LEU A 201 4.11 -1.93 -4.83
C LEU A 201 4.05 -1.12 -6.12
N ALA A 202 5.20 -0.67 -6.59
CA ALA A 202 5.34 -0.01 -7.88
C ALA A 202 6.66 -0.39 -8.56
N PRO A 203 6.78 -0.26 -9.89
CA PRO A 203 8.04 -0.45 -10.59
C PRO A 203 9.16 0.42 -9.99
N ALA A 204 10.40 -0.07 -9.95
CA ALA A 204 11.55 0.64 -9.38
C ALA A 204 11.70 2.10 -9.87
N LYS A 205 11.38 2.35 -11.14
CA LYS A 205 11.42 3.69 -11.79
C LYS A 205 10.47 4.73 -11.18
N THR A 206 9.51 4.30 -10.37
CA THR A 206 8.56 5.19 -9.69
C THR A 206 9.25 6.04 -8.63
N LEU A 207 10.34 5.52 -8.04
CA LEU A 207 11.17 6.27 -7.10
C LEU A 207 12.29 6.99 -7.87
N LEU A 208 12.04 8.26 -8.20
CA LEU A 208 12.99 9.14 -8.88
C LEU A 208 14.22 9.44 -8.00
N PRO A 209 15.40 9.71 -8.58
CA PRO A 209 16.63 9.97 -7.82
C PRO A 209 16.49 11.07 -6.75
N GLU A 210 15.85 12.19 -7.08
CA GLU A 210 15.60 13.32 -6.18
C GLU A 210 14.70 12.93 -4.99
N ASN A 211 13.73 12.04 -5.22
CA ASN A 211 12.87 11.51 -4.16
C ASN A 211 13.61 10.49 -3.29
N ALA A 212 14.47 9.66 -3.88
CA ALA A 212 15.31 8.74 -3.13
C ALA A 212 16.27 9.50 -2.20
N GLN A 213 16.91 10.56 -2.71
CA GLN A 213 17.78 11.44 -1.92
C GLN A 213 17.01 12.11 -0.78
N ARG A 214 15.82 12.66 -1.05
CA ARG A 214 14.94 13.25 -0.02
C ARG A 214 14.56 12.26 1.09
N LEU A 215 14.41 10.98 0.74
CA LEU A 215 14.04 9.91 1.67
C LEU A 215 15.26 9.21 2.31
N GLY A 216 16.49 9.61 1.98
CA GLY A 216 17.72 8.98 2.49
C GLY A 216 17.94 7.56 1.95
N ILE A 217 17.45 7.24 0.75
CA ILE A 217 17.61 5.94 0.10
C ILE A 217 18.77 6.02 -0.90
N ASP A 218 19.87 5.36 -0.60
CA ASP A 218 21.02 5.23 -1.50
C ASP A 218 20.71 4.21 -2.61
N ARG A 219 20.49 4.71 -3.83
CA ARG A 219 20.15 3.90 -5.00
C ARG A 219 21.34 3.08 -5.49
N ASP A 220 22.55 3.60 -5.40
CA ASP A 220 23.75 2.89 -5.85
C ASP A 220 24.06 1.73 -4.92
N PHE A 221 23.92 1.93 -3.62
CA PHE A 221 24.00 0.85 -2.62
C PHE A 221 22.96 -0.25 -2.90
N CYS A 222 21.71 0.12 -3.20
CA CYS A 222 20.68 -0.85 -3.54
C CYS A 222 21.01 -1.66 -4.80
N LEU A 223 21.56 -1.01 -5.83
CA LEU A 223 21.97 -1.67 -7.08
C LEU A 223 23.16 -2.61 -6.87
N GLN A 224 24.12 -2.24 -6.02
CA GLN A 224 25.23 -3.11 -5.62
C GLN A 224 24.71 -4.36 -4.89
N ASN A 225 23.77 -4.20 -3.95
CA ASN A 225 23.15 -5.32 -3.26
C ASN A 225 22.37 -6.23 -4.22
N LEU A 226 21.64 -5.65 -5.16
CA LEU A 226 20.95 -6.42 -6.21
C LEU A 226 21.93 -7.22 -7.07
N ALA A 227 23.08 -6.63 -7.43
CA ALA A 227 24.12 -7.32 -8.19
C ALA A 227 24.69 -8.51 -7.43
N LYS A 228 24.99 -8.34 -6.13
CA LYS A 228 25.43 -9.44 -5.25
C LYS A 228 24.39 -10.57 -5.18
N LEU A 229 23.11 -10.24 -4.97
CA LEU A 229 22.03 -11.23 -4.90
C LEU A 229 21.86 -12.02 -6.21
N ARG A 230 22.10 -11.41 -7.36
CA ARG A 230 22.03 -12.08 -8.68
C ARG A 230 23.16 -13.07 -8.93
N GLN A 231 24.28 -12.97 -8.20
CA GLN A 231 25.43 -13.87 -8.36
C GLN A 231 25.28 -15.16 -7.56
N ILE A 232 24.29 -15.26 -6.68
CA ILE A 232 24.11 -16.41 -5.77
C ILE A 232 22.72 -17.03 -5.92
N ASN A 233 22.60 -18.32 -5.67
CA ASN A 233 21.29 -18.95 -5.50
C ASN A 233 20.80 -18.75 -4.05
N ILE A 234 20.15 -17.62 -3.78
CA ILE A 234 19.62 -17.29 -2.44
C ILE A 234 18.22 -17.88 -2.18
N ARG A 235 17.55 -18.38 -3.23
CA ARG A 235 16.12 -18.77 -3.18
C ARG A 235 15.85 -19.86 -2.15
N ASP A 236 16.61 -20.95 -2.22
CA ASP A 236 16.39 -22.11 -1.34
C ASP A 236 16.64 -21.73 0.12
N LYS A 237 17.67 -20.92 0.38
CA LYS A 237 18.01 -20.39 1.71
C LYS A 237 16.87 -19.55 2.30
N VAL A 238 16.27 -18.64 1.52
CA VAL A 238 15.16 -17.84 2.06
C VAL A 238 13.89 -18.65 2.25
N ILE A 239 13.62 -19.62 1.38
CA ILE A 239 12.51 -20.56 1.60
C ILE A 239 12.73 -21.32 2.90
N GLU A 240 13.94 -21.80 3.16
CA GLU A 240 14.30 -22.49 4.39
C GLU A 240 14.11 -21.58 5.62
N ILE A 241 14.58 -20.33 5.59
CA ILE A 241 14.38 -19.36 6.71
C ILE A 241 12.90 -19.26 7.09
N PHE A 242 12.01 -19.16 6.10
CA PHE A 242 10.56 -19.02 6.30
C PHE A 242 9.81 -20.35 6.38
N ASN A 243 10.50 -21.48 6.25
CA ASN A 243 9.93 -22.79 6.52
C ASN A 243 9.98 -23.02 8.03
N ASP A 244 8.98 -22.47 8.72
CA ASP A 244 8.87 -22.51 10.17
C ASP A 244 7.71 -23.43 10.57
N ASP A 245 8.05 -24.59 11.14
CA ASP A 245 7.11 -25.57 11.72
C ASP A 245 6.68 -25.18 13.14
N ARG A 246 6.68 -23.88 13.48
CA ARG A 246 6.19 -23.40 14.78
C ARG A 246 4.72 -23.73 14.94
N SER A 247 4.46 -24.89 15.52
CA SER A 247 3.18 -25.24 16.12
C SER A 247 3.07 -24.45 17.42
N PHE A 248 2.24 -23.40 17.40
CA PHE A 248 1.77 -22.82 18.64
C PHE A 248 0.87 -23.85 19.32
N GLU A 249 1.08 -24.07 20.62
CA GLU A 249 0.15 -24.87 21.41
C GLU A 249 -1.26 -24.30 21.27
N PRO A 250 -2.29 -25.14 21.00
CA PRO A 250 -3.67 -24.68 20.92
C PRO A 250 -4.02 -23.94 22.21
N GLY A 251 -4.44 -22.68 22.07
CA GLY A 251 -4.84 -21.88 23.21
C GLY A 251 -6.08 -22.48 23.90
N GLU A 252 -6.25 -22.27 25.20
CA GLU A 252 -7.47 -22.69 25.92
C GLU A 252 -8.75 -22.02 25.36
N ASN A 253 -8.61 -20.93 24.58
CA ASN A 253 -9.73 -20.16 24.03
C ASN A 253 -9.87 -20.41 22.52
N VAL A 254 -10.88 -21.17 22.12
CA VAL A 254 -11.17 -21.43 20.69
C VAL A 254 -11.32 -20.15 19.85
N GLU A 255 -11.68 -19.03 20.46
CA GLU A 255 -11.85 -17.75 19.74
C GLU A 255 -10.54 -17.14 19.25
N THR A 256 -9.39 -17.61 19.75
CA THR A 256 -8.07 -17.20 19.24
C THR A 256 -7.61 -18.05 18.06
N GLU A 257 -8.37 -19.07 17.66
CA GLU A 257 -7.98 -20.04 16.62
C GLU A 257 -8.46 -19.67 15.22
N LEU A 258 -8.75 -18.39 14.95
CA LEU A 258 -9.22 -17.94 13.63
C LEU A 258 -8.29 -18.38 12.49
N TYR A 259 -6.98 -18.35 12.73
CA TYR A 259 -5.96 -18.67 11.74
C TYR A 259 -5.46 -20.12 11.79
N SER A 260 -6.06 -20.99 12.62
CA SER A 260 -5.69 -22.42 12.71
C SER A 260 -6.13 -23.26 11.49
N GLY A 261 -6.79 -22.65 10.52
CA GLY A 261 -7.21 -23.30 9.28
C GLY A 261 -8.53 -22.76 8.75
N PHE A 262 -8.77 -22.98 7.46
CA PHE A 262 -10.05 -22.64 6.83
C PHE A 262 -11.08 -23.74 7.09
N PHE A 263 -12.32 -23.34 7.35
CA PHE A 263 -13.44 -24.28 7.41
C PHE A 263 -13.71 -24.92 6.04
N GLY A 264 -14.04 -26.22 6.07
CA GLY A 264 -14.47 -26.99 4.90
C GLY A 264 -15.78 -26.47 4.30
N TYR A 265 -16.09 -26.90 3.08
CA TYR A 265 -17.30 -26.49 2.37
C TYR A 265 -18.58 -26.85 3.13
N ASN A 266 -18.68 -28.10 3.61
CA ASN A 266 -19.84 -28.58 4.37
C ASN A 266 -20.02 -27.79 5.68
N ASP A 267 -18.93 -27.56 6.43
CA ASP A 267 -18.97 -26.77 7.66
C ASP A 267 -19.43 -25.34 7.40
N LYS A 268 -18.97 -24.70 6.30
CA LYS A 268 -19.43 -23.36 5.90
C LYS A 268 -20.92 -23.32 5.58
N ASN A 269 -21.42 -24.30 4.85
CA ASN A 269 -22.86 -24.40 4.52
C ASN A 269 -23.68 -24.62 5.80
N ASN A 270 -23.26 -25.53 6.68
CA ASN A 270 -23.94 -25.79 7.94
C ASN A 270 -23.91 -24.58 8.87
N MET A 271 -22.80 -23.82 8.92
CA MET A 271 -22.73 -22.56 9.66
C MET A 271 -23.63 -21.47 9.06
N ALA A 272 -23.88 -21.48 7.75
CA ALA A 272 -24.85 -20.58 7.15
C ALA A 272 -26.27 -20.91 7.62
N ILE A 273 -26.65 -22.19 7.57
CA ILE A 273 -27.94 -22.67 8.08
C ILE A 273 -28.10 -22.33 9.56
N LEU A 274 -27.06 -22.55 10.39
CA LEU A 274 -27.08 -22.20 11.81
C LEU A 274 -27.47 -20.73 12.06
N ARG A 275 -26.97 -19.80 11.25
CA ARG A 275 -27.25 -18.36 11.43
C ARG A 275 -28.70 -17.98 11.15
N ASP A 276 -29.40 -18.78 10.34
CA ASP A 276 -30.80 -18.56 9.98
C ASP A 276 -31.77 -19.27 10.94
N LEU A 277 -31.27 -20.13 11.84
CA LEU A 277 -32.09 -20.78 12.84
C LEU A 277 -32.50 -19.81 13.96
N PRO A 278 -33.72 -19.97 14.51
CA PRO A 278 -34.11 -19.23 15.70
C PRO A 278 -33.22 -19.64 16.89
N PRO A 279 -32.93 -18.73 17.84
CA PRO A 279 -32.02 -18.97 18.97
C PRO A 279 -32.33 -20.25 19.77
N GLU A 280 -33.61 -20.56 19.93
CA GLU A 280 -34.11 -21.73 20.67
C GLU A 280 -33.75 -23.06 19.99
N ARG A 281 -33.48 -23.06 18.68
CA ARG A 281 -33.08 -24.24 17.91
C ARG A 281 -31.57 -24.36 17.74
N LEU A 282 -30.78 -23.40 18.22
CA LEU A 282 -29.32 -23.46 18.10
C LEU A 282 -28.69 -24.56 18.98
N SER A 283 -29.38 -25.06 20.01
CA SER A 283 -28.92 -26.21 20.81
C SER A 283 -29.21 -27.56 20.14
N ASP A 284 -30.32 -27.66 19.40
CA ASP A 284 -30.79 -28.88 18.74
C ASP A 284 -30.87 -28.67 17.22
N HIS A 285 -29.74 -28.23 16.66
CA HIS A 285 -29.66 -27.85 15.25
C HIS A 285 -29.57 -29.06 14.30
N GLN A 286 -29.29 -30.27 14.81
CA GLN A 286 -29.15 -31.53 14.04
C GLN A 286 -28.14 -31.48 12.87
N LEU A 287 -27.18 -30.54 12.94
CA LEU A 287 -26.10 -30.41 11.94
C LEU A 287 -24.83 -31.08 12.46
N THR A 288 -24.02 -31.61 11.54
CA THR A 288 -22.72 -32.20 11.86
C THR A 288 -21.60 -31.29 11.39
N PHE A 289 -20.56 -31.16 12.21
CA PHE A 289 -19.37 -30.35 11.91
C PHE A 289 -18.13 -31.23 11.96
N GLN A 290 -17.24 -31.05 10.99
CA GLN A 290 -15.94 -31.73 10.97
C GLN A 290 -14.92 -30.95 11.79
N ASP A 291 -14.93 -29.63 11.69
CA ASP A 291 -14.04 -28.77 12.44
C ASP A 291 -14.42 -28.71 13.93
N LYS A 292 -13.48 -29.15 14.78
CA LYS A 292 -13.64 -29.23 16.24
C LYS A 292 -13.88 -27.87 16.90
N ARG A 293 -13.54 -26.76 16.23
CA ARG A 293 -13.72 -25.40 16.75
C ARG A 293 -15.19 -24.98 16.77
N ILE A 294 -16.03 -25.55 15.91
CA ILE A 294 -17.39 -25.03 15.69
C ILE A 294 -18.29 -25.25 16.91
N ALA A 295 -18.25 -26.43 17.53
CA ALA A 295 -19.06 -26.72 18.72
C ALA A 295 -18.79 -25.75 19.90
N PRO A 296 -17.54 -25.54 20.35
CA PRO A 296 -17.25 -24.57 21.41
C PRO A 296 -17.51 -23.11 20.97
N LEU A 297 -17.29 -22.75 19.69
CA LEU A 297 -17.66 -21.42 19.17
C LEU A 297 -19.18 -21.19 19.23
N LEU A 298 -19.99 -22.18 18.86
CA LEU A 298 -21.45 -22.11 18.92
C LEU A 298 -21.94 -21.99 20.38
N PHE A 299 -21.31 -22.71 21.31
CA PHE A 299 -21.58 -22.56 22.73
C PHE A 299 -21.30 -21.13 23.21
N HIS A 300 -20.14 -20.55 22.89
CA HIS A 300 -19.81 -19.17 23.24
C HIS A 300 -20.77 -18.16 22.60
N TYR A 301 -21.15 -18.37 21.34
CA TYR A 301 -22.11 -17.54 20.63
C TYR A 301 -23.48 -17.53 21.34
N ARG A 302 -24.03 -18.72 21.64
CA ARG A 302 -25.27 -18.86 22.41
C ARG A 302 -25.16 -18.23 23.79
N ALA A 303 -24.05 -18.46 24.50
CA ALA A 303 -23.87 -17.95 25.86
C ALA A 303 -23.75 -16.43 25.95
N ARG A 304 -23.21 -15.77 24.91
CA ARG A 304 -23.09 -14.32 24.85
C ARG A 304 -24.36 -13.62 24.38
N HIS A 305 -24.99 -14.16 23.34
CA HIS A 305 -26.10 -13.47 22.67
C HIS A 305 -27.48 -13.96 23.12
N PHE A 306 -27.58 -15.22 23.55
CA PHE A 306 -28.84 -15.90 23.84
C PHE A 306 -28.79 -16.65 25.17
N TYR A 307 -28.22 -16.04 26.22
CA TYR A 307 -27.98 -16.70 27.53
C TYR A 307 -29.22 -17.42 28.10
N LYS A 308 -30.42 -16.87 27.88
CA LYS A 308 -31.70 -17.47 28.31
C LYS A 308 -32.01 -18.83 27.67
N THR A 309 -31.41 -19.13 26.52
CA THR A 309 -31.56 -20.41 25.80
C THR A 309 -30.62 -21.50 26.32
N LEU A 310 -29.71 -21.16 27.25
CA LEU A 310 -28.81 -22.13 27.86
C LEU A 310 -29.54 -22.94 28.93
N THR A 311 -29.28 -24.24 28.95
CA THR A 311 -29.67 -25.12 30.07
C THR A 311 -28.93 -24.74 31.36
N ARG A 312 -29.43 -25.19 32.51
CA ARG A 312 -28.77 -24.93 33.81
C ARG A 312 -27.31 -25.39 33.84
N THR A 313 -27.01 -26.55 33.24
CA THR A 313 -25.65 -27.09 33.16
C THR A 313 -24.74 -26.20 32.30
N GLU A 314 -25.24 -25.77 31.14
CA GLU A 314 -24.53 -24.84 30.24
C GLU A 314 -24.29 -23.47 30.90
N GLN A 315 -25.24 -22.96 31.66
CA GLN A 315 -25.08 -21.71 32.42
C GLN A 315 -23.96 -21.82 33.47
N LEU A 316 -23.93 -22.92 34.23
CA LEU A 316 -22.86 -23.18 35.20
C LEU A 316 -21.49 -23.32 34.51
N GLN A 317 -21.44 -23.98 33.36
CA GLN A 317 -20.22 -24.09 32.54
C GLN A 317 -19.75 -22.71 32.08
N TRP A 318 -20.65 -21.87 31.57
CA TRP A 318 -20.33 -20.51 31.12
C TRP A 318 -19.87 -19.62 32.28
N GLN A 319 -20.51 -19.70 33.44
CA GLN A 319 -20.11 -18.95 34.63
C GLN A 319 -18.69 -19.33 35.09
N ARG A 320 -18.36 -20.63 35.12
CA ARG A 320 -17.00 -21.10 35.44
C ARG A 320 -15.97 -20.59 34.44
N TYR A 321 -16.27 -20.67 33.14
CA TYR A 321 -15.40 -20.14 32.08
C TYR A 321 -15.16 -18.64 32.26
N ARG A 322 -16.23 -17.85 32.43
CA ARG A 322 -16.16 -16.39 32.65
C ARG A 322 -15.31 -16.05 33.86
N ARG A 323 -15.59 -16.68 35.00
CA ARG A 323 -14.89 -16.42 36.27
C ARG A 323 -13.40 -16.71 36.15
N ARG A 324 -13.02 -17.90 35.65
CA ARG A 324 -11.61 -18.27 35.44
C ARG A 324 -10.89 -17.28 34.51
N LYS A 325 -11.56 -16.83 33.43
CA LYS A 325 -10.99 -15.86 32.48
C LYS A 325 -10.77 -14.49 33.13
N LEU A 326 -11.75 -13.99 33.89
CA LEU A 326 -11.68 -12.68 34.53
C LEU A 326 -10.69 -12.65 35.70
N GLU A 327 -10.69 -13.68 36.56
CA GLU A 327 -9.77 -13.80 37.70
C GLU A 327 -8.30 -13.81 37.24
N LYS A 328 -7.99 -14.46 36.11
CA LYS A 328 -6.63 -14.50 35.54
C LYS A 328 -6.09 -13.09 35.19
N SER A 329 -6.95 -12.16 34.82
CA SER A 329 -6.57 -10.79 34.43
C SER A 329 -6.85 -9.72 35.50
N ALA A 330 -7.54 -10.07 36.59
CA ALA A 330 -8.06 -9.09 37.56
C ALA A 330 -6.95 -8.27 38.22
N VAL A 331 -5.87 -8.91 38.64
CA VAL A 331 -4.74 -8.25 39.31
C VAL A 331 -4.06 -7.24 38.38
N GLN A 332 -3.76 -7.65 37.14
CA GLN A 332 -3.13 -6.75 36.16
C GLN A 332 -4.07 -5.58 35.79
N PHE A 333 -5.36 -5.86 35.62
CA PHE A 333 -6.37 -4.84 35.34
C PHE A 333 -6.44 -3.77 36.43
N GLU A 334 -6.41 -4.16 37.70
CA GLU A 334 -6.41 -3.23 38.83
C GLU A 334 -5.11 -2.39 38.87
N GLN A 335 -3.95 -3.02 38.67
CA GLN A 335 -2.66 -2.33 38.63
C GLN A 335 -2.60 -1.30 37.49
N ASP A 336 -3.10 -1.67 36.30
CA ASP A 336 -3.14 -0.78 35.14
C ASP A 336 -4.08 0.42 35.39
N LEU A 337 -5.24 0.19 36.01
CA LEU A 337 -6.17 1.26 36.39
C LEU A 337 -5.55 2.23 37.40
N GLN A 338 -4.88 1.71 38.44
CA GLN A 338 -4.21 2.55 39.44
C GLN A 338 -3.10 3.39 38.82
N LYS A 339 -2.28 2.78 37.96
CA LYS A 339 -1.23 3.48 37.22
C LYS A 339 -1.81 4.59 36.33
N LEU A 340 -2.86 4.29 35.56
CA LEU A 340 -3.51 5.27 34.70
C LEU A 340 -4.17 6.41 35.49
N ALA A 341 -4.74 6.10 36.66
CA ALA A 341 -5.32 7.11 37.54
C ALA A 341 -4.26 8.09 38.06
N GLN A 342 -3.06 7.60 38.40
CA GLN A 342 -1.93 8.45 38.79
C GLN A 342 -1.43 9.30 37.62
N GLU A 343 -1.25 8.70 36.44
CA GLU A 343 -0.80 9.41 35.23
C GLU A 343 -1.78 10.48 34.75
N GLN A 344 -3.08 10.34 35.06
CA GLN A 344 -4.14 11.25 34.62
C GLN A 344 -4.78 12.03 35.78
N GLN A 345 -4.08 12.19 36.90
CA GLN A 345 -4.60 12.85 38.11
C GLN A 345 -5.15 14.27 37.86
N ASP A 346 -4.59 15.00 36.89
CA ASP A 346 -4.97 16.36 36.53
C ASP A 346 -6.08 16.42 35.46
N ASN A 347 -6.61 15.27 35.02
CA ASN A 347 -7.66 15.18 34.00
C ASN A 347 -8.96 14.58 34.59
N PRO A 348 -9.92 15.43 35.02
CA PRO A 348 -11.15 14.99 35.66
C PRO A 348 -12.02 14.06 34.80
N GLU A 349 -12.05 14.30 33.49
CA GLU A 349 -12.83 13.49 32.54
C GLU A 349 -12.27 12.06 32.47
N LYS A 350 -10.95 11.92 32.36
CA LYS A 350 -10.32 10.60 32.32
C LYS A 350 -10.44 9.87 33.66
N LEU A 351 -10.35 10.56 34.79
CA LEU A 351 -10.59 9.96 36.10
C LEU A 351 -12.03 9.43 36.23
N ALA A 352 -13.02 10.19 35.74
CA ALA A 352 -14.40 9.73 35.72
C ALA A 352 -14.58 8.46 34.85
N LEU A 353 -13.92 8.40 33.69
CA LEU A 353 -13.93 7.20 32.84
C LEU A 353 -13.26 6.00 33.51
N LEU A 354 -12.10 6.20 34.15
CA LEU A 354 -11.41 5.13 34.89
C LEU A 354 -12.27 4.58 36.03
N GLN A 355 -12.97 5.46 36.75
CA GLN A 355 -13.94 5.07 37.78
C GLN A 355 -15.07 4.22 37.20
N GLN A 356 -15.66 4.61 36.08
CA GLN A 356 -16.71 3.82 35.41
C GLN A 356 -16.20 2.44 34.97
N VAL A 357 -14.97 2.37 34.45
CA VAL A 357 -14.34 1.10 34.06
C VAL A 357 -14.10 0.20 35.27
N TYR A 358 -13.66 0.77 36.40
CA TYR A 358 -13.50 0.05 37.66
C TYR A 358 -14.83 -0.51 38.16
N GLU A 359 -15.88 0.33 38.24
CA GLU A 359 -17.22 -0.08 38.69
C GLU A 359 -17.80 -1.20 37.81
N TYR A 360 -17.59 -1.11 36.50
CA TYR A 360 -17.98 -2.17 35.57
C TYR A 360 -17.22 -3.47 35.84
N GLY A 361 -15.91 -3.39 36.12
CA GLY A 361 -15.09 -4.55 36.49
C GLY A 361 -15.59 -5.25 37.77
N VAL A 362 -15.90 -4.47 38.81
CA VAL A 362 -16.48 -4.99 40.08
C VAL A 362 -17.79 -5.72 39.81
N LYS A 363 -18.69 -5.12 39.01
CA LYS A 363 -19.97 -5.73 38.64
C LYS A 363 -19.83 -7.03 37.81
N LEU A 364 -18.72 -7.21 37.10
CA LEU A 364 -18.48 -8.42 36.32
C LEU A 364 -17.94 -9.59 37.16
N LEU A 365 -17.26 -9.29 38.27
CA LEU A 365 -16.66 -10.26 39.19
C LEU A 365 -17.58 -10.63 40.36
N GLY A 366 -18.41 -9.69 40.82
CA GLY A 366 -19.52 -9.94 41.76
C GLY A 366 -20.69 -10.64 41.07
#